data_AF-A0A7C1BV73-F1
#
_entry.id   AF-A0A7C1BV73-F1
#
_cell.length_a   1.000
_cell.length_b   1.000
_cell.length_c   1.000
_cell.angle_alpha   90.00
_cell.angle_beta   90.00
_cell.angle_gamma   90.00
#
_symmetry.space_group_name_H-M   'P 1'
#
loop_
_entity.id
_entity.type
_entity.pdbx_description
1 polymer ?
#
loop_
_entity_poly.entity_id
_entity_poly.type
_entity_poly.pdbx_seq_one_letter_code
_entity_poly.pdbx_strand_id
1 'polypeptide(L)'
;MNLETKVFLKKKFHEYYRNSRIKAPREIEKREFGIGTLESKIKIRHKSFKSEEELNLYLRREAPFYISYSSAYYEFPENQP
;
A
#
# COMPACT_ATOMS: atom_id res chain seq x y z
N MET A 1 -9.46 -4.22 -20.01
CA MET A 1 -8.61 -5.36 -19.62
C MET A 1 -9.50 -6.57 -19.37
N ASN A 2 -9.20 -7.70 -20.01
CA ASN A 2 -10.01 -8.93 -19.89
C ASN A 2 -9.80 -9.62 -18.53
N LEU A 3 -10.60 -10.65 -18.24
CA LEU A 3 -10.57 -11.36 -16.96
C LEU A 3 -9.26 -12.12 -16.74
N GLU A 4 -8.72 -12.74 -17.77
CA GLU A 4 -7.48 -13.53 -17.69
C GLU A 4 -6.29 -12.66 -17.29
N THR A 5 -6.14 -11.48 -17.91
CA THR A 5 -5.11 -10.52 -17.55
C THR A 5 -5.28 -10.04 -16.10
N LYS A 6 -6.52 -9.79 -15.63
CA LYS A 6 -6.77 -9.41 -14.22
C LYS A 6 -6.31 -10.47 -13.24
N VAL A 7 -6.63 -11.73 -13.51
CA VAL A 7 -6.25 -12.87 -12.66
C VAL A 7 -4.73 -13.05 -12.66
N PHE A 8 -4.11 -13.00 -13.84
CA PHE A 8 -2.66 -13.10 -13.98
C PHE A 8 -1.93 -12.01 -13.19
N LEU A 9 -2.34 -10.75 -13.34
CA LEU A 9 -1.74 -9.63 -12.63
C LEU A 9 -1.92 -9.73 -11.10
N LYS A 10 -3.12 -10.10 -10.63
CA LYS A 10 -3.36 -10.32 -9.19
C LYS A 10 -2.42 -11.37 -8.60
N LYS A 11 -2.19 -12.48 -9.33
CA LYS A 11 -1.25 -13.52 -8.92
C LYS A 11 0.18 -12.98 -8.85
N LYS A 12 0.62 -12.20 -9.85
CA LYS A 12 1.98 -11.65 -9.89
C LYS A 12 2.26 -10.62 -8.80
N PHE A 13 1.29 -9.77 -8.47
CA PHE A 13 1.45 -8.82 -7.36
C PHE A 13 1.53 -9.53 -5.99
N HIS A 14 0.71 -10.56 -5.77
CA HIS A 14 0.81 -11.38 -4.56
C HIS A 14 2.17 -12.08 -4.45
N GLU A 15 2.65 -12.67 -5.55
CA GLU A 15 3.96 -13.31 -5.61
C GLU A 15 5.08 -12.31 -5.28
N TYR A 16 5.04 -11.11 -5.86
CA TYR A 16 6.00 -10.05 -5.61
C TYR A 16 6.07 -9.65 -4.13
N TYR A 17 4.94 -9.31 -3.50
CA TYR A 17 4.93 -8.86 -2.11
C TYR A 17 5.22 -9.97 -1.11
N ARG A 18 4.91 -11.24 -1.44
CA ARG A 18 5.30 -12.40 -0.60
C ARG A 18 6.81 -12.62 -0.59
N ASN A 19 7.44 -12.48 -1.75
CA ASN A 19 8.86 -12.78 -1.92
C ASN A 19 9.78 -11.58 -1.66
N SER A 20 9.22 -10.37 -1.58
CA SER A 20 9.99 -9.15 -1.35
C SER A 20 9.75 -8.60 0.05
N ARG A 21 10.75 -7.91 0.59
CA ARG A 21 10.59 -7.04 1.76
C ARG A 21 10.76 -5.59 1.31
N ILE A 22 9.73 -4.78 1.51
CA ILE A 22 9.74 -3.37 1.15
C ILE A 22 10.29 -2.58 2.32
N LYS A 23 11.34 -1.80 2.08
CA LYS A 23 11.89 -0.90 3.09
C LYS A 23 10.89 0.22 3.37
N ALA A 24 10.62 0.48 4.64
CA ALA A 24 9.76 1.58 5.04
C ALA A 24 10.39 2.95 4.71
N PRO A 25 9.57 3.97 4.39
CA PRO A 25 10.04 5.34 4.40
C PRO A 25 10.45 5.74 5.82
N ARG A 26 11.30 6.78 5.94
CA ARG A 26 11.67 7.37 7.23
C ARG A 26 10.43 7.88 7.95
N GLU A 27 10.37 7.67 9.27
CA GLU A 27 9.26 8.09 10.15
C GLU A 27 7.91 7.66 9.56
N ILE A 28 7.79 6.36 9.27
CA ILE A 28 6.60 5.76 8.63
C ILE A 28 5.31 6.07 9.40
N GLU A 29 5.41 6.13 10.72
CA GLU A 29 4.33 6.43 11.65
C GLU A 29 3.80 7.87 11.52
N LYS A 30 4.53 8.76 10.85
CA LYS A 30 4.13 10.15 10.57
C LYS A 30 3.65 10.35 9.14
N ARG A 31 3.44 9.28 8.36
CA ARG A 31 3.07 9.36 6.93
C ARG A 31 1.69 8.80 6.67
N GLU A 32 0.96 9.49 5.82
CA GLU A 32 -0.30 9.01 5.27
C GLU A 32 -0.03 8.17 4.01
N PHE A 33 -0.70 7.03 3.88
CA PHE A 33 -0.61 6.14 2.73
C PHE A 33 -1.89 6.17 1.90
N GLY A 34 -1.70 6.30 0.59
CA GLY A 34 -2.75 6.16 -0.43
C GLY A 34 -2.59 4.86 -1.19
N ILE A 35 -3.66 4.09 -1.31
CA ILE A 35 -3.66 2.73 -1.88
C ILE A 35 -4.72 2.60 -2.97
N GLY A 36 -4.38 1.92 -4.05
CA GLY A 36 -5.23 1.74 -5.23
C GLY A 36 -5.33 0.30 -5.73
N THR A 37 -6.33 0.08 -6.57
CA THR A 37 -6.60 -1.18 -7.28
C THR A 37 -6.34 -1.02 -8.78
N LEU A 38 -6.47 -2.11 -9.54
CA LEU A 38 -6.43 -2.06 -11.02
C LEU A 38 -7.47 -1.10 -11.60
N GLU A 39 -8.64 -1.01 -10.99
CA GLU A 39 -9.78 -0.20 -11.45
C GLU A 39 -9.74 1.26 -10.95
N SER A 40 -9.10 1.53 -9.81
CA SER A 40 -9.01 2.89 -9.26
C SER A 40 -7.63 3.16 -8.65
N LYS A 41 -6.96 4.20 -9.13
CA LYS A 41 -5.63 4.60 -8.66
C LYS A 41 -5.59 4.97 -7.17
N ILE A 42 -6.68 5.50 -6.63
CA ILE A 42 -6.80 5.83 -5.20
C ILE A 42 -8.17 5.37 -4.73
N LYS A 43 -8.17 4.30 -3.92
CA LYS A 43 -9.38 3.73 -3.33
C LYS A 43 -9.40 3.89 -1.81
N ILE A 44 -8.23 3.91 -1.18
CA ILE A 44 -8.08 4.07 0.27
C ILE A 44 -7.13 5.24 0.53
N ARG A 45 -7.53 6.13 1.42
CA ARG A 45 -6.75 7.24 1.98
C ARG A 45 -6.77 7.16 3.50
N HIS A 46 -5.98 8.00 4.18
CA HIS A 46 -5.92 8.09 5.65
C HIS A 46 -5.42 6.80 6.33
N LYS A 47 -4.60 6.03 5.62
CA LYS A 47 -3.96 4.85 6.20
C LYS A 47 -2.60 5.24 6.77
N SER A 48 -2.32 4.85 8.00
CA SER A 48 -1.00 4.96 8.62
C SER A 48 -0.44 3.55 8.87
N PHE A 49 0.88 3.45 9.03
CA PHE A 49 1.55 2.23 9.51
C PHE A 49 2.54 2.64 10.60
N LYS A 50 2.58 1.89 11.70
CA LYS A 50 3.45 2.19 12.85
C LYS A 50 4.86 1.62 12.69
N SER A 51 5.06 0.70 11.74
CA SER A 51 6.36 0.06 11.51
C SER A 51 6.50 -0.50 10.09
N GLU A 52 7.74 -0.79 9.69
CA GLU A 52 8.04 -1.52 8.45
C GLU A 52 7.39 -2.91 8.42
N GLU A 53 7.33 -3.58 9.57
CA GLU A 53 6.73 -4.91 9.66
C GLU A 53 5.22 -4.85 9.38
N GLU A 54 4.53 -3.88 9.96
CA GLU A 54 3.10 -3.66 9.72
C GLU A 54 2.81 -3.35 8.24
N LEU A 55 3.63 -2.49 7.63
CA LEU A 55 3.55 -2.20 6.19
C LEU A 55 3.72 -3.49 5.37
N ASN A 56 4.74 -4.30 5.64
CA ASN A 56 5.00 -5.52 4.88
C ASN A 56 3.93 -6.59 5.08
N LEU A 57 3.39 -6.74 6.30
CA LEU A 57 2.25 -7.62 6.57
C LEU A 57 1.02 -7.19 5.76
N TYR A 58 0.74 -5.89 5.71
CA TYR A 58 -0.35 -5.34 4.90
C TYR A 58 -0.13 -5.59 3.40
N LEU A 59 1.06 -5.29 2.89
CA LEU A 59 1.42 -5.46 1.48
C LEU A 59 1.32 -6.93 1.04
N ARG A 60 1.72 -7.88 1.88
CA ARG A 60 1.60 -9.32 1.61
C ARG A 60 0.15 -9.81 1.57
N ARG A 61 -0.71 -9.21 2.40
CA ARG A 61 -2.11 -9.59 2.53
C ARG A 61 -2.96 -9.00 1.41
N GLU A 62 -2.81 -7.71 1.13
CA GLU A 62 -3.67 -6.99 0.19
C GLU A 62 -3.09 -6.95 -1.23
N ALA A 63 -1.77 -7.06 -1.37
CA ALA A 63 -1.04 -6.98 -2.63
C ALA A 63 -1.54 -5.84 -3.56
N PRO A 64 -1.51 -4.58 -3.08
CA PRO A 64 -2.11 -3.48 -3.82
C PRO A 64 -1.38 -3.18 -5.12
N PHE A 65 -2.14 -2.75 -6.13
CA PHE A 65 -1.58 -2.38 -7.44
C PHE A 65 -0.88 -1.04 -7.42
N TYR A 66 -1.38 -0.13 -6.59
CA TYR A 66 -0.79 1.18 -6.37
C TYR A 66 -0.66 1.40 -4.88
N ILE A 67 0.50 1.88 -4.47
CA ILE A 67 0.73 2.39 -3.12
C ILE A 67 1.62 3.62 -3.21
N SER A 68 1.30 4.62 -2.42
CA SER A 68 2.05 5.87 -2.28
C SER A 68 1.97 6.34 -0.84
N TYR A 69 2.86 7.24 -0.46
CA TYR A 69 2.84 7.87 0.85
C TYR A 69 3.01 9.39 0.71
N SER A 70 2.54 10.13 1.71
CA SER A 70 2.65 11.58 1.75
C SER A 70 4.10 12.05 1.78
N SER A 71 4.43 13.08 1.01
CA SER A 71 5.75 13.71 1.10
C SER A 71 5.95 14.41 2.46
N ALA A 72 4.87 14.97 3.01
CA ALA A 72 4.82 15.61 4.32
C ALA A 72 4.72 14.61 5.48
N TYR A 73 5.11 15.09 6.66
CA TYR A 73 4.92 14.41 7.94
C TYR A 73 3.74 15.03 8.69
N TYR A 74 2.93 14.19 9.33
CA TYR A 74 1.79 14.57 10.14
C TYR A 74 1.95 14.02 11.56
N GLU A 75 1.45 14.76 12.54
CA GLU A 75 1.30 14.25 13.91
C GLU A 75 0.20 13.18 13.98
N PHE A 76 -0.88 13.37 13.20
CA PHE A 76 -2.01 12.45 13.08
C PHE A 76 -2.27 12.12 11.61
N PRO A 77 -1.49 11.23 10.97
CA PRO A 77 -1.61 10.93 9.53
C PRO A 77 -2.92 10.24 9.13
N GLU A 78 -3.69 9.73 10.10
CA GLU A 78 -4.99 9.09 9.89
C GLU A 78 -6.18 10.02 10.10
N ASN A 79 -5.96 11.26 10.56
CA ASN A 79 -7.06 12.20 10.79
C ASN A 79 -7.73 12.58 9.46
N GLN A 80 -9.06 12.60 9.49
CA GLN A 80 -9.89 13.21 8.46
C GLN A 80 -10.48 14.51 9.03
N PRO A 81 -10.60 15.58 8.23
CA PRO A 81 -11.41 16.74 8.60
C PRO A 81 -12.89 16.39 8.73
#